data_AF-A0A2V8BBC7-F1
#
_entry.id   AF-A0A2V8BBC7-F1
#
_cell.length_a   1.000
_cell.length_b   1.000
_cell.length_c   1.000
_cell.angle_alpha   90.00
_cell.angle_beta   90.00
_cell.angle_gamma   90.00
#
_symmetry.space_group_name_H-M   'P 1'
#
loop_
_entity.id
_entity.type
_entity.pdbx_description
1 polymer ?
#
loop_
_entity_poly.entity_id
_entity_poly.type
_entity_poly.pdbx_seq_one_letter_code
_entity_poly.pdbx_strand_id
1 'polypeptide(L)'
;QHGLFHGGVVASLVDVACGYAALSVMPADREVLTVEFKVHFLKPAKTDRVIAVGQVVQAGRTLTVCEGSVFDATRTRVLARMTATMMAVAATSS
;
A
#
# COMPACT_ATOMS: atom_id res chain seq x y z
N GLN A 1 -20.97 14.32 -3.21
CA GLN A 1 -20.16 13.26 -2.56
C GLN A 1 -21.08 12.09 -2.24
N HIS A 2 -20.99 10.96 -2.96
CA HIS A 2 -22.04 9.93 -3.05
C HIS A 2 -21.57 8.54 -2.55
N GLY A 3 -21.19 8.39 -1.27
CA GLY A 3 -20.85 7.06 -0.71
C GLY A 3 -19.72 6.34 -1.43
N LEU A 4 -18.78 7.11 -1.98
CA LEU A 4 -17.61 6.64 -2.73
C LEU A 4 -16.37 7.06 -1.95
N PHE A 5 -15.47 6.12 -1.65
CA PHE A 5 -14.15 6.48 -1.14
C PHE A 5 -13.40 7.33 -2.19
N HIS A 6 -12.83 8.45 -1.75
CA HIS A 6 -12.00 9.30 -2.61
C HIS A 6 -10.75 8.53 -3.06
N GLY A 7 -10.31 8.73 -4.30
CA GLY A 7 -9.15 8.05 -4.87
C GLY A 7 -7.87 8.23 -4.05
N GLY A 8 -7.64 9.45 -3.53
CA GLY A 8 -6.51 9.72 -2.62
C GLY A 8 -6.55 8.89 -1.33
N VAL A 9 -7.72 8.70 -0.71
CA VAL A 9 -7.87 7.88 0.51
C VAL A 9 -7.56 6.42 0.21
N VAL A 10 -8.05 5.90 -0.92
CA VAL A 10 -7.76 4.54 -1.39
C VAL A 10 -6.26 4.37 -1.66
N ALA A 11 -5.62 5.35 -2.30
CA ALA A 11 -4.19 5.34 -2.58
C ALA A 11 -3.36 5.34 -1.30
N SER A 12 -3.65 6.23 -0.34
CA SER A 12 -2.95 6.27 0.95
C SER A 12 -3.11 4.97 1.73
N LEU A 13 -4.30 4.36 1.73
CA LEU A 13 -4.53 3.12 2.47
C LEU A 13 -3.71 1.95 1.91
N VAL A 14 -3.63 1.82 0.59
CA VAL A 14 -2.85 0.75 -0.03
C VAL A 14 -1.34 1.02 -0.01
N ASP A 15 -0.93 2.30 -0.03
CA ASP A 15 0.47 2.69 0.22
C ASP A 15 0.92 2.26 1.62
N VAL A 16 0.10 2.51 2.65
CA VAL A 16 0.36 2.01 4.02
C VAL A 16 0.47 0.49 4.06
N ALA A 17 -0.41 -0.23 3.35
CA ALA A 17 -0.35 -1.69 3.29
C ALA A 17 0.94 -2.20 2.62
N CYS A 18 1.37 -1.56 1.52
CA CYS A 18 2.66 -1.83 0.88
C CYS A 18 3.83 -1.49 1.81
N GLY A 19 3.74 -0.38 2.56
CA GLY A 19 4.76 0.03 3.52
C GLY A 19 4.96 -0.99 4.63
N TYR A 20 3.88 -1.51 5.22
CA TYR A 20 3.96 -2.59 6.21
C TYR A 20 4.48 -3.91 5.61
N ALA A 21 4.10 -4.25 4.38
CA ALA A 21 4.65 -5.41 3.69
C ALA A 21 6.18 -5.26 3.52
N ALA A 22 6.65 -4.10 3.08
CA ALA A 22 8.08 -3.82 2.96
C ALA A 22 8.78 -3.86 4.32
N LEU A 23 8.20 -3.25 5.36
CA LEU A 23 8.76 -3.24 6.71
C LEU A 23 8.93 -4.66 7.27
N SER A 24 8.05 -5.60 6.91
CA SER A 24 8.12 -7.01 7.38
C SER A 24 9.39 -7.76 6.95
N VAL A 25 10.10 -7.26 5.94
CA VAL A 25 11.36 -7.83 5.43
C VAL A 25 12.56 -6.90 5.65
N MET A 26 12.36 -5.74 6.27
CA MET A 26 13.43 -4.81 6.62
C MET A 26 14.08 -5.19 7.96
N PRO A 27 15.35 -4.82 8.18
CA PRO A 27 15.97 -4.90 9.50
C PRO A 27 15.18 -4.10 10.55
N ALA A 28 15.21 -4.56 11.79
CA ALA A 28 14.44 -3.97 12.89
C ALA A 28 14.84 -2.53 13.26
N ASP A 29 16.02 -2.06 12.82
CA ASP A 29 16.52 -0.69 13.02
C ASP A 29 16.11 0.28 11.90
N ARG A 30 15.17 -0.13 11.03
CA ARG A 30 14.74 0.63 9.87
C ARG A 30 13.30 1.08 9.97
N GLU A 31 13.06 2.24 9.36
CA GLU A 31 11.73 2.72 9.00
C GLU A 31 11.53 2.62 7.49
N VAL A 32 10.26 2.60 7.08
CA VAL A 32 9.87 2.55 5.68
C VAL A 32 9.52 3.95 5.18
N LEU A 33 10.07 4.32 4.02
CA LEU A 33 9.74 5.54 3.31
C LEU A 33 9.27 5.20 1.89
N THR A 34 8.10 5.69 1.50
CA THR A 34 7.61 5.56 0.12
C THR A 34 8.46 6.40 -0.83
N VAL A 35 8.99 5.79 -1.89
CA VAL A 35 9.76 6.47 -2.95
C VAL A 35 8.85 6.90 -4.09
N GLU A 36 8.05 5.97 -4.58
CA GLU A 36 7.05 6.22 -5.62
C GLU A 36 5.98 5.14 -5.55
N PHE A 37 4.83 5.42 -6.14
CA PHE A 37 3.87 4.39 -6.48
C PHE A 37 3.08 4.77 -7.74
N LYS A 38 2.49 3.75 -8.34
CA LYS A 38 1.41 3.89 -9.32
C LYS A 38 0.17 3.15 -8.84
N VAL A 39 -0.97 3.84 -8.80
CA VAL A 39 -2.27 3.24 -8.54
C VAL A 39 -3.13 3.19 -9.81
N HIS A 40 -3.84 2.08 -10.01
CA HIS A 40 -4.91 1.92 -10.98
C HIS A 40 -6.24 1.77 -10.24
N PHE A 41 -7.17 2.69 -10.44
CA PHE A 41 -8.55 2.58 -9.94
C PHE A 41 -9.37 1.78 -10.94
N LEU A 42 -9.68 0.53 -10.60
CA LEU A 42 -10.32 -0.42 -11.52
C LEU A 42 -11.84 -0.32 -11.48
N LYS A 43 -12.41 -0.04 -10.30
CA LYS A 43 -13.86 0.04 -10.07
C LYS A 43 -14.17 1.16 -9.06
N PRO A 44 -15.35 1.80 -9.14
CA PRO A 44 -15.78 2.76 -8.12
C PRO A 44 -15.85 2.09 -6.74
N ALA A 45 -15.24 2.72 -5.73
CA ALA A 45 -15.25 2.25 -4.35
C ALA A 45 -16.56 2.63 -3.64
N LYS A 46 -17.69 2.15 -4.18
CA LYS A 46 -19.03 2.33 -3.60
C LYS A 46 -19.30 1.22 -2.60
N THR A 47 -18.73 1.38 -1.41
CA THR A 47 -18.75 0.42 -0.31
C THR A 47 -18.63 1.20 1.00
N ASP A 48 -19.11 0.64 2.11
CA ASP A 48 -18.99 1.22 3.45
C ASP A 48 -17.58 1.02 4.03
N ARG A 49 -16.90 -0.05 3.60
CA ARG A 49 -15.55 -0.42 4.02
C ARG A 49 -14.73 -0.93 2.84
N VAL A 50 -13.43 -0.65 2.90
CA VAL A 50 -12.42 -1.21 2.01
C VAL A 50 -11.36 -1.98 2.79
N ILE A 51 -10.70 -2.92 2.13
CA ILE A 51 -9.61 -3.71 2.70
C ILE A 51 -8.40 -3.58 1.77
N ALA A 52 -7.32 -2.98 2.26
CA ALA A 52 -6.05 -2.95 1.54
C ALA A 52 -5.14 -4.09 2.00
N VAL A 53 -4.47 -4.73 1.05
CA VAL A 53 -3.50 -5.80 1.29
C VAL A 53 -2.26 -5.49 0.46
N GLY A 54 -1.10 -5.46 1.12
CA GLY A 54 0.21 -5.31 0.46
C GLY A 54 0.99 -6.62 0.49
N GLN A 55 1.85 -6.81 -0.50
CA GLN A 55 2.77 -7.95 -0.60
C GLN A 55 4.12 -7.50 -1.16
N VAL A 56 5.20 -8.10 -0.67
CA VAL A 56 6.54 -7.89 -1.23
C VAL A 56 6.65 -8.65 -2.55
N VAL A 57 7.02 -7.96 -3.62
CA VAL A 57 7.37 -8.57 -4.92
C VAL A 57 8.86 -8.88 -4.95
N GLN A 58 9.69 -7.94 -4.50
CA GLN A 58 11.14 -8.09 -4.48
C GLN A 58 11.76 -7.26 -3.35
N ALA A 59 12.58 -7.90 -2.53
CA ALA A 59 13.34 -7.25 -1.47
C ALA A 59 14.81 -7.11 -1.87
N GLY A 60 15.30 -5.87 -1.97
CA GLY A 60 16.70 -5.55 -2.15
C GLY A 60 17.32 -5.00 -0.85
N ARG A 61 18.61 -4.62 -0.90
CA ARG A 61 19.32 -4.07 0.27
C ARG A 61 18.77 -2.72 0.74
N THR A 62 18.29 -1.89 -0.18
CA THR A 62 17.86 -0.51 0.09
C THR A 62 16.43 -0.26 -0.36
N LEU A 63 16.03 -0.84 -1.49
CA LEU A 63 14.69 -0.70 -2.06
C LEU A 63 13.94 -2.03 -2.00
N THR A 64 12.64 -1.95 -1.70
CA THR A 64 11.70 -3.06 -1.71
C THR A 64 10.53 -2.70 -2.62
N VAL A 65 10.28 -3.52 -3.64
CA VAL A 65 9.14 -3.37 -4.53
C VAL A 65 7.97 -4.16 -3.96
N CYS A 66 6.83 -3.49 -3.82
CA CYS A 66 5.60 -4.06 -3.31
C CYS A 66 4.47 -3.93 -4.33
N GLU A 67 3.53 -4.86 -4.24
CA GLU A 67 2.22 -4.73 -4.86
C GLU A 67 1.14 -4.62 -3.79
N GLY A 68 0.10 -3.87 -4.10
CA GLY A 68 -1.04 -3.69 -3.23
C GLY A 68 -2.35 -3.86 -3.97
N SER A 69 -3.36 -4.40 -3.29
CA SER A 69 -4.73 -4.50 -3.79
C SER A 69 -5.70 -3.94 -2.77
N VAL A 70 -6.69 -3.19 -3.25
CA VAL A 70 -7.82 -2.73 -2.44
C VAL A 70 -9.05 -3.49 -2.85
N PHE A 71 -9.73 -4.07 -1.87
CA PHE A 71 -10.96 -4.80 -2.04
C PHE A 71 -12.15 -4.10 -1.37
N ASP A 72 -13.35 -4.49 -1.76
CA ASP A 72 -14.55 -4.20 -0.97
C ASP A 72 -14.57 -4.96 0.37
N ALA A 73 -15.57 -4.68 1.20
CA ALA A 73 -15.71 -5.28 2.53
C ALA A 73 -15.72 -6.82 2.52
N THR A 74 -16.20 -7.43 1.43
CA THR A 74 -16.35 -8.89 1.28
C THR A 74 -15.11 -9.57 0.69
N ARG A 75 -14.10 -8.80 0.26
CA ARG A 75 -12.93 -9.26 -0.51
C ARG A 75 -13.26 -9.93 -1.85
N THR A 76 -14.48 -9.75 -2.37
CA THR A 76 -14.89 -10.39 -3.64
C THR A 76 -14.55 -9.54 -4.86
N ARG A 77 -14.40 -8.22 -4.67
CA ARG A 77 -14.13 -7.28 -5.76
C ARG A 77 -12.85 -6.50 -5.50
N VAL A 78 -11.92 -6.55 -6.45
CA VAL A 78 -10.79 -5.62 -6.50
C VAL A 78 -11.26 -4.25 -7.01
N LEU A 79 -11.01 -3.22 -6.22
CA LEU A 79 -11.36 -1.83 -6.48
C LEU A 79 -10.17 -1.04 -7.05
N ALA A 80 -8.96 -1.31 -6.54
CA ALA A 80 -7.73 -0.68 -7.01
C ALA A 80 -6.53 -1.63 -6.89
N ARG A 81 -5.49 -1.38 -7.69
CA ARG A 81 -4.18 -2.03 -7.59
C ARG A 81 -3.07 -1.00 -7.55
N MET A 82 -2.01 -1.30 -6.81
CA MET A 82 -0.84 -0.46 -6.67
C MET A 82 0.43 -1.28 -6.92
N THR A 83 1.41 -0.66 -7.59
CA THR A 83 2.83 -1.03 -7.48
C THR A 83 3.53 0.12 -6.79
N ALA A 84 4.34 -0.16 -5.78
CA ALA A 84 5.05 0.85 -4.99
C ALA A 84 6.49 0.44 -4.74
N THR A 85 7.38 1.43 -4.70
CA THR A 85 8.77 1.27 -4.29
C THR A 85 8.95 1.89 -2.91
N MET A 86 9.46 1.08 -1.98
CA MET A 86 9.72 1.45 -0.59
C MET A 86 11.23 1.49 -0.34
N MET A 87 11.69 2.45 0.47
CA MET A 87 13.07 2.58 0.91
C MET A 87 13.19 2.29 2.39
N ALA A 88 14.20 1.50 2.76
CA ALA A 88 14.61 1.36 4.16
C ALA A 88 15.48 2.55 4.56
N VAL A 89 15.03 3.35 5.51
CA VAL A 89 15.80 4.46 6.09
C VAL A 89 16.16 4.14 7.54
N ALA A 90 17.25 4.71 8.07
CA ALA A 90 17.58 4.53 9.48
C ALA A 90 16.46 5.12 10.35
N ALA A 91 16.01 4.38 11.37
CA ALA A 91 15.05 4.91 12.32
C ALA A 91 15.64 6.15 13.01
N THR A 92 14.91 7.25 13.04
CA THR A 92 15.33 8.44 13.79
C THR A 92 15.25 8.15 15.28
N SER A 93 16.37 8.24 16.00
CA SER A 93 16.36 8.20 17.46
C SER A 93 15.60 9.42 17.98
N SER A 94 14.41 9.22 18.52
CA SER A 94 13.68 10.26 19.29
C SER A 94 14.32 10.46 20.66
#